data_AF-A0A317CTA2-F1
#
_entry.id   AF-A0A317CTA2-F1
#
_cell.length_a   1.000
_cell.length_b   1.000
_cell.length_c   1.000
_cell.angle_alpha   90.00
_cell.angle_beta   90.00
_cell.angle_gamma   90.00
#
_symmetry.space_group_name_H-M   'P 1'
#
loop_
_entity.id
_entity.type
_entity.pdbx_description
1 polymer ?
#
loop_
_entity_poly.entity_id
_entity_poly.type
_entity_poly.pdbx_seq_one_letter_code
_entity_poly.pdbx_strand_id
1 'polypeptide(L)'
;QQHAPASAADPATDPAAHRVDPTRAGRRRRSVLLLLGLTALTSATALVIGLLTWAPDPPEPARPLTVAEGERLAAMRVTNLRDLRAGVRVTVGAGAARTELVGWVDWSRPLLYLDVGGPGAGAERGLLQSSGPVLVVRPDPGAVPTPAAPPLVPPADGWRLRHLQPGASLAPVLDLLLSLAADRPDPAQALRDGGGRWVARDTVAAGPVDVLQAPLPGGNAPATGSPPPTGTSGAGPDGHPRYWLDQDSRLHKLVARLPGVGPVTVILNRADRPTLRPVDALGGRPGLPRALTDAEQDRLTRVPARLRTQGGAALTLTAPVGTDTNLRGAGWVSWTARTAYLAVADLGVPERRTLVRRDTAGVARVDLPASAAGGGTAETPGRPPLPPPAGPWRSARPGTDDLSLLVGAALAAAGPAGQRGTATRIREDVAARRTVDVVELRTAHGRLRYWIDRDGSLRRLELRTAPGAWAQLDLNPASVPRLAPAPRPPATT
;
A
#
# COMPACT_ATOMS: atom_id res chain seq x y z
N GLN A 1 50.28 62.42 -12.21
CA GLN A 1 49.72 63.42 -11.27
C GLN A 1 49.96 62.85 -9.87
N GLN A 2 51.09 63.17 -9.21
CA GLN A 2 51.33 64.37 -8.39
C GLN A 2 50.25 64.50 -7.29
N HIS A 3 50.54 64.62 -5.99
CA HIS A 3 51.74 65.12 -5.32
C HIS A 3 51.76 64.72 -3.83
N ALA A 4 52.96 64.54 -3.27
CA ALA A 4 53.27 64.60 -1.84
C ALA A 4 53.19 66.07 -1.33
N PRO A 5 53.51 66.40 -0.07
CA PRO A 5 54.91 66.49 0.41
C PRO A 5 55.02 66.18 1.94
N ALA A 6 56.11 66.28 2.71
CA ALA A 6 57.55 66.55 2.63
C ALA A 6 58.12 66.14 4.02
N SER A 7 59.30 65.49 4.13
CA SER A 7 60.61 66.05 4.56
C SER A 7 60.67 66.46 6.05
N ALA A 8 61.70 66.25 6.87
CA ALA A 8 63.14 65.92 6.78
C ALA A 8 63.55 65.35 8.18
N ALA A 9 64.74 64.87 8.56
CA ALA A 9 66.11 65.07 8.12
C ALA A 9 67.03 63.96 8.70
N ASP A 10 68.18 63.79 8.03
CA ASP A 10 69.44 63.06 8.31
C ASP A 10 70.14 63.39 9.67
N PRO A 11 71.33 62.86 10.07
CA PRO A 11 72.24 61.87 9.41
C PRO A 11 72.96 60.81 10.31
N ALA A 12 73.51 59.79 9.62
CA ALA A 12 74.84 59.15 9.70
C ALA A 12 75.60 58.75 11.01
N THR A 13 76.24 57.56 10.89
CA THR A 13 77.57 57.11 11.38
C THR A 13 77.68 56.22 12.65
N ASP A 14 77.65 54.90 12.41
CA ASP A 14 78.58 53.78 12.78
C ASP A 14 79.75 54.00 13.79
N PRO A 15 80.51 52.95 14.20
CA PRO A 15 80.21 51.68 14.90
C PRO A 15 81.03 51.52 16.20
N ALA A 16 80.69 50.58 17.08
CA ALA A 16 81.70 49.88 17.91
C ALA A 16 81.13 48.61 18.56
N ALA A 17 81.72 47.48 18.19
CA ALA A 17 81.53 46.22 18.88
C ALA A 17 82.11 46.28 20.31
N HIS A 18 81.28 45.98 21.30
CA HIS A 18 81.75 45.57 22.62
C HIS A 18 81.21 44.19 23.01
N ARG A 19 82.15 43.38 23.48
CA ARG A 19 82.08 41.95 23.75
C ARG A 19 81.38 41.67 25.09
N VAL A 20 80.60 40.58 25.06
CA VAL A 20 80.44 39.55 26.11
C VAL A 20 79.50 39.86 27.29
N ASP A 21 78.40 39.10 27.37
CA ASP A 21 78.22 38.15 28.48
C ASP A 21 77.14 37.05 28.17
N PRO A 22 77.51 35.77 27.99
CA PRO A 22 76.60 34.70 27.55
C PRO A 22 75.80 34.02 28.68
N THR A 23 75.83 34.51 29.92
CA THR A 23 75.32 33.75 31.08
C THR A 23 73.88 34.05 31.50
N ARG A 24 73.23 35.11 30.99
CA ARG A 24 71.82 35.44 31.33
C ARG A 24 70.77 34.86 30.37
N ALA A 25 71.13 34.53 29.12
CA ALA A 25 70.19 34.03 28.11
C ALA A 25 69.77 32.56 28.35
N GLY A 26 70.66 31.73 28.92
CA GLY A 26 70.39 30.30 29.17
C GLY A 26 69.37 30.04 30.29
N ARG A 27 69.32 30.90 31.32
CA ARG A 27 68.40 30.73 32.46
C ARG A 27 66.95 31.05 32.06
N ARG A 28 66.72 32.15 31.33
CA ARG A 28 65.36 32.49 30.83
C ARG A 28 64.84 31.46 29.82
N ARG A 29 65.68 30.93 28.94
CA ARG A 29 65.28 29.85 28.00
C ARG A 29 64.92 28.56 28.73
N ARG A 30 65.66 28.17 29.77
CA ARG A 30 65.33 26.99 30.59
C ARG A 30 64.05 27.19 31.40
N SER A 31 63.82 28.38 31.95
CA SER A 31 62.57 28.70 32.65
C SER A 31 61.35 28.68 31.73
N VAL A 32 61.48 29.22 30.51
CA VAL A 32 60.40 29.21 29.50
C VAL A 32 60.11 27.79 28.99
N LEU A 33 61.15 26.96 28.77
CA LEU A 33 60.97 25.55 28.39
C LEU A 33 60.36 24.71 29.52
N LEU A 34 60.71 24.98 30.78
CA LEU A 34 60.07 24.34 31.93
C LEU A 34 58.61 24.78 32.09
N LEU A 35 58.31 26.06 31.87
CA LEU A 35 56.93 26.57 31.91
C LEU A 35 56.08 25.95 30.79
N LEU A 36 56.61 25.92 29.56
CA LEU A 36 55.98 25.29 28.39
C LEU A 36 55.78 23.79 28.61
N GLY A 37 56.78 23.09 29.15
CA GLY A 37 56.69 21.68 29.53
C GLY A 37 55.61 21.42 30.58
N LEU A 38 55.48 22.30 31.58
CA LEU A 38 54.46 22.19 32.62
C LEU A 38 53.05 22.44 32.06
N THR A 39 52.88 23.44 31.18
CA THR A 39 51.61 23.67 30.46
C THR A 39 51.26 22.54 29.49
N ALA A 40 52.24 21.96 28.81
CA ALA A 40 52.02 20.82 27.93
C ALA A 40 51.62 19.57 28.72
N LEU A 41 52.26 19.33 29.87
CA LEU A 41 51.95 18.20 30.74
C LEU A 41 50.56 18.34 31.38
N THR A 42 50.19 19.56 31.82
CA THR A 42 48.86 19.86 32.37
C THR A 42 47.76 19.83 31.30
N SER A 43 48.04 20.29 30.08
CA SER A 43 47.10 20.18 28.96
C SER A 43 46.92 18.73 28.51
N ALA A 44 47.99 17.92 28.51
CA ALA A 44 47.92 16.50 28.20
C ALA A 44 47.15 15.72 29.28
N THR A 45 47.35 16.03 30.57
CA THR A 45 46.58 15.41 31.66
C THR A 45 45.11 15.84 31.66
N ALA A 46 44.80 17.12 31.39
CA ALA A 46 43.42 17.58 31.25
C ALA A 46 42.72 16.96 30.03
N LEU A 47 43.43 16.77 28.91
CA LEU A 47 42.91 16.06 27.73
C LEU A 47 42.68 14.58 28.01
N VAL A 48 43.59 13.91 28.72
CA VAL A 48 43.45 12.49 29.11
C VAL A 48 42.31 12.31 30.11
N ILE A 49 42.16 13.21 31.09
CA ILE A 49 41.04 13.19 32.04
C ILE A 49 39.72 13.47 31.31
N GLY A 50 39.70 14.42 30.37
CA GLY A 50 38.55 14.72 29.51
C GLY A 50 38.17 13.56 28.59
N LEU A 51 39.14 12.85 28.01
CA LEU A 51 38.93 11.66 27.19
C LEU A 51 38.46 10.45 28.02
N LEU A 52 38.91 10.33 29.27
CA LEU A 52 38.46 9.28 30.20
C LEU A 52 37.05 9.55 30.77
N THR A 53 36.65 10.81 30.92
CA THR A 53 35.27 11.19 31.29
C THR A 53 34.30 11.18 30.11
N TRP A 54 34.81 11.12 28.88
CA TRP A 54 34.05 10.90 27.65
C TRP A 54 34.11 9.43 27.19
N ALA A 55 34.45 8.51 28.10
CA ALA A 55 34.13 7.12 27.88
C ALA A 55 32.60 6.98 27.95
N PRO A 56 31.91 6.60 26.86
CA PRO A 56 30.51 6.26 26.95
C PRO A 56 30.35 5.18 28.01
N ASP A 57 29.32 5.26 28.85
CA ASP A 57 29.01 4.18 29.77
C ASP A 57 29.04 2.84 29.01
N PRO A 58 29.68 1.80 29.57
CA PRO A 58 29.72 0.50 28.92
C PRO A 58 28.27 0.07 28.63
N PRO A 59 27.98 -0.42 27.41
CA PRO A 59 26.62 -0.75 27.02
C PRO A 59 26.04 -1.74 28.02
N GLU A 60 24.91 -1.36 28.64
CA GLU A 60 24.24 -2.19 29.63
C GLU A 60 23.94 -3.57 29.00
N PRO A 61 24.28 -4.67 29.69
CA PRO A 61 24.13 -6.00 29.12
C PRO A 61 22.65 -6.33 28.89
N ALA A 62 22.36 -7.12 27.85
CA ALA A 62 21.02 -7.59 27.59
C ALA A 62 20.47 -8.38 28.79
N ARG A 63 19.27 -8.01 29.25
CA ARG A 63 18.67 -8.54 30.48
C ARG A 63 17.20 -8.91 30.28
N PRO A 64 16.61 -9.74 31.17
CA PRO A 64 15.17 -9.98 31.16
C PRO A 64 14.38 -8.67 31.26
N LEU A 65 13.19 -8.65 30.64
CA LEU A 65 12.28 -7.51 30.73
C LEU A 65 11.81 -7.32 32.18
N THR A 66 11.86 -6.07 32.65
CA THR A 66 11.13 -5.64 33.84
C THR A 66 9.62 -5.70 33.61
N VAL A 67 8.84 -5.61 34.68
CA VAL A 67 7.36 -5.54 34.59
C VAL A 67 6.95 -4.37 33.70
N ALA A 68 7.51 -3.18 33.91
CA ALA A 68 7.18 -1.99 33.12
C ALA A 68 7.54 -2.13 31.64
N GLU A 69 8.69 -2.74 31.32
CA GLU A 69 9.08 -3.01 29.92
C GLU A 69 8.17 -4.05 29.26
N GLY A 70 7.77 -5.09 30.00
CA GLY A 70 6.81 -6.09 29.54
C GLY A 70 5.44 -5.49 29.25
N GLU A 71 4.93 -4.63 30.13
CA GLU A 71 3.68 -3.89 29.92
C GLU A 71 3.77 -2.92 28.74
N ARG A 72 4.91 -2.23 28.58
CA ARG A 72 5.10 -1.34 27.42
C ARG A 72 5.06 -2.11 26.10
N LEU A 73 5.73 -3.25 26.02
CA LEU A 73 5.71 -4.11 24.84
C LEU A 73 4.30 -4.68 24.60
N ALA A 74 3.61 -5.11 25.65
CA ALA A 74 2.25 -5.63 25.58
C ALA A 74 1.23 -4.61 25.03
N ALA A 75 1.39 -3.34 25.40
CA ALA A 75 0.51 -2.25 24.95
C ALA A 75 0.81 -1.74 23.52
N MET A 76 1.90 -2.19 22.89
CA MET A 76 2.37 -1.67 21.60
C MET A 76 1.33 -1.77 20.48
N ARG A 77 0.70 -2.94 20.32
CA ARG A 77 -0.26 -3.16 19.22
C ARG A 77 -1.55 -2.37 19.40
N VAL A 78 -2.01 -2.21 20.64
CA VAL A 78 -3.14 -1.33 20.97
C VAL A 78 -2.80 0.12 20.70
N THR A 79 -1.57 0.54 21.01
CA THR A 79 -1.08 1.89 20.75
C THR A 79 -1.04 2.18 19.25
N ASN A 80 -0.61 1.23 18.42
CA ASN A 80 -0.69 1.34 16.96
C ASN A 80 -2.13 1.47 16.48
N LEU A 81 -3.04 0.63 16.98
CA LEU A 81 -4.45 0.73 16.62
C LEU A 81 -5.05 2.10 17.00
N ARG A 82 -4.71 2.64 18.19
CA ARG A 82 -5.16 3.96 18.66
C ARG A 82 -4.58 5.12 17.85
N ASP A 83 -3.34 4.99 17.38
CA ASP A 83 -2.73 5.96 16.48
C ASP A 83 -3.39 5.96 15.08
N LEU A 84 -4.20 4.93 14.78
CA LEU A 84 -4.96 4.66 13.56
C LEU A 84 -4.09 4.42 12.32
N ARG A 85 -3.11 5.28 12.06
CA ARG A 85 -2.36 5.37 10.81
C ARG A 85 -0.90 5.73 11.05
N ALA A 86 -0.02 5.28 10.16
CA ALA A 86 1.38 5.68 10.13
C ALA A 86 1.99 5.57 8.73
N GLY A 87 2.99 6.39 8.46
CA GLY A 87 3.91 6.20 7.34
C GLY A 87 4.80 5.01 7.62
N VAL A 88 5.12 4.23 6.59
CA VAL A 88 5.93 3.04 6.69
C VAL A 88 7.01 3.02 5.61
N ARG A 89 8.21 2.63 6.01
CA ARG A 89 9.29 2.23 5.12
C ARG A 89 9.74 0.83 5.50
N VAL A 90 9.67 -0.09 4.55
CA VAL A 90 10.09 -1.47 4.73
C VAL A 90 11.24 -1.79 3.80
N THR A 91 12.25 -2.49 4.32
CA THR A 91 13.32 -3.08 3.53
C THR A 91 13.29 -4.58 3.76
N VAL A 92 13.21 -5.33 2.66
CA VAL A 92 13.12 -6.79 2.63
C VAL A 92 14.33 -7.33 1.88
N GLY A 93 15.02 -8.30 2.46
CA GLY A 93 16.21 -8.89 1.86
C GLY A 93 17.41 -7.94 1.78
N ALA A 94 18.41 -8.31 0.99
CA ALA A 94 19.64 -7.57 0.80
C ALA A 94 20.19 -7.71 -0.62
N GLY A 95 21.11 -6.83 -1.01
CA GLY A 95 21.78 -6.87 -2.31
C GLY A 95 20.81 -6.80 -3.48
N ALA A 96 20.99 -7.67 -4.49
CA ALA A 96 20.17 -7.72 -5.68
C ALA A 96 18.72 -8.18 -5.41
N ALA A 97 18.48 -8.95 -4.34
CA ALA A 97 17.16 -9.40 -3.94
C ALA A 97 16.43 -8.39 -3.03
N ARG A 98 17.00 -7.20 -2.80
CA ARG A 98 16.41 -6.18 -1.93
C ARG A 98 15.14 -5.61 -2.55
N THR A 99 14.05 -5.66 -1.79
CA THR A 99 12.79 -4.98 -2.10
C THR A 99 12.53 -3.91 -1.04
N GLU A 100 12.13 -2.73 -1.49
CA GLU A 100 11.79 -1.60 -0.64
C GLU A 100 10.31 -1.27 -0.81
N LEU A 101 9.61 -1.01 0.29
CA LEU A 101 8.23 -0.58 0.29
C LEU A 101 8.14 0.75 1.02
N VAL A 102 7.46 1.73 0.43
CA VAL A 102 7.23 3.04 1.04
C VAL A 102 5.75 3.39 0.93
N GLY A 103 5.14 3.91 1.99
CA GLY A 103 3.77 4.39 1.94
C GLY A 103 3.14 4.42 3.31
N TRP A 104 1.93 3.90 3.44
CA TRP A 104 1.13 4.03 4.65
C TRP A 104 0.38 2.76 5.02
N VAL A 105 0.12 2.64 6.33
CA VAL A 105 -0.80 1.69 6.92
C VAL A 105 -1.92 2.43 7.65
N ASP A 106 -3.15 1.98 7.47
CA ASP A 106 -4.30 2.32 8.29
C ASP A 106 -4.75 1.05 9.03
N TRP A 107 -4.58 1.03 10.35
CA TRP A 107 -5.01 -0.07 11.21
C TRP A 107 -6.47 0.04 11.61
N SER A 108 -7.06 1.25 11.59
CA SER A 108 -8.49 1.45 11.86
C SER A 108 -9.37 0.85 10.77
N ARG A 109 -8.82 0.77 9.55
CA ARG A 109 -9.37 0.09 8.40
C ARG A 109 -8.21 -0.65 7.77
N PRO A 110 -7.99 -1.95 8.05
CA PRO A 110 -6.74 -2.68 7.76
C PRO A 110 -6.36 -2.60 6.28
N LEU A 111 -5.71 -1.50 5.92
CA LEU A 111 -5.47 -1.03 4.57
C LEU A 111 -4.01 -0.60 4.48
N LEU A 112 -3.31 -1.22 3.54
CA LEU A 112 -1.98 -0.81 3.13
C LEU A 112 -2.09 -0.05 1.83
N TYR A 113 -1.30 1.01 1.68
CA TYR A 113 -1.08 1.67 0.40
C TYR A 113 0.40 1.98 0.25
N LEU A 114 1.07 1.24 -0.63
CA LEU A 114 2.52 1.21 -0.72
C LEU A 114 2.97 1.36 -2.19
N ASP A 115 4.14 1.93 -2.37
CA ASP A 115 4.94 1.86 -3.58
C ASP A 115 6.04 0.83 -3.37
N VAL A 116 6.16 -0.11 -4.31
CA VAL A 116 7.14 -1.20 -4.28
C VAL A 116 8.25 -0.89 -5.26
N GLY A 117 9.47 -0.89 -4.74
CA GLY A 117 10.69 -0.74 -5.52
C GLY A 117 11.81 -1.61 -4.99
N GLY A 118 13.02 -1.29 -5.42
CA GLY A 118 14.25 -2.02 -5.16
C GLY A 118 14.67 -2.87 -6.36
N PRO A 119 15.94 -3.31 -6.38
CA PRO A 119 16.45 -4.21 -7.40
C PRO A 119 15.69 -5.55 -7.44
N GLY A 120 15.19 -6.03 -6.29
CA GLY A 120 14.45 -7.28 -6.16
C GLY A 120 12.94 -7.20 -6.43
N ALA A 121 12.38 -6.01 -6.72
CA ALA A 121 10.94 -5.84 -6.90
C ALA A 121 10.38 -6.58 -8.12
N GLY A 122 11.17 -6.73 -9.19
CA GLY A 122 10.76 -7.42 -10.41
C GLY A 122 9.38 -6.95 -10.93
N ALA A 123 8.47 -7.89 -11.16
CA ALA A 123 7.11 -7.64 -11.65
C ALA A 123 6.16 -7.03 -10.61
N GLU A 124 6.55 -7.00 -9.33
CA GLU A 124 5.77 -6.38 -8.25
C GLU A 124 6.05 -4.88 -8.11
N ARG A 125 6.93 -4.32 -8.95
CA ARG A 125 7.23 -2.89 -8.96
C ARG A 125 5.98 -2.07 -9.30
N GLY A 126 5.78 -0.99 -8.54
CA GLY A 126 4.67 -0.06 -8.71
C GLY A 126 3.81 0.02 -7.46
N LEU A 127 2.56 0.46 -7.62
CA LEU A 127 1.68 0.72 -6.48
C LEU A 127 0.93 -0.54 -6.07
N LEU A 128 0.70 -0.70 -4.77
CA LEU A 128 -0.14 -1.77 -4.22
C LEU A 128 -1.11 -1.22 -3.18
N GLN A 129 -2.32 -1.76 -3.13
CA GLN A 129 -3.20 -1.63 -1.99
C GLN A 129 -3.67 -2.99 -1.52
N SER A 130 -3.64 -3.21 -0.20
CA SER A 130 -4.15 -4.43 0.41
C SER A 130 -5.20 -4.09 1.44
N SER A 131 -6.36 -4.76 1.39
CA SER A 131 -7.41 -4.64 2.39
C SER A 131 -7.90 -6.03 2.80
N GLY A 132 -7.51 -6.47 3.99
CA GLY A 132 -7.72 -7.86 4.42
C GLY A 132 -7.03 -8.84 3.45
N PRO A 133 -7.73 -9.87 2.93
CA PRO A 133 -7.13 -10.83 2.00
C PRO A 133 -7.02 -10.33 0.55
N VAL A 134 -7.57 -9.14 0.25
CA VAL A 134 -7.64 -8.63 -1.13
C VAL A 134 -6.45 -7.73 -1.39
N LEU A 135 -5.59 -8.15 -2.33
CA LEU A 135 -4.50 -7.34 -2.84
C LEU A 135 -4.79 -6.88 -4.26
N VAL A 136 -4.61 -5.59 -4.50
CA VAL A 136 -4.61 -5.01 -5.84
C VAL A 136 -3.29 -4.30 -6.09
N VAL A 137 -2.78 -4.46 -7.30
CA VAL A 137 -1.52 -3.86 -7.75
C VAL A 137 -1.78 -3.01 -8.99
N ARG A 138 -0.99 -1.96 -9.16
CA ARG A 138 -0.87 -1.17 -10.38
C ARG A 138 0.59 -1.25 -10.82
N PRO A 139 0.95 -2.26 -11.63
CA PRO A 139 2.32 -2.49 -12.04
C PRO A 139 2.89 -1.30 -12.82
N ASP A 140 4.13 -0.94 -12.52
CA ASP A 140 4.90 0.05 -13.27
C ASP A 140 6.35 -0.44 -13.44
N PRO A 141 6.59 -1.32 -14.43
CA PRO A 141 7.93 -1.88 -14.64
C PRO A 141 8.96 -0.83 -15.09
N GLY A 142 8.51 0.31 -15.61
CA GLY A 142 9.36 1.43 -16.03
C GLY A 142 9.71 2.41 -14.91
N ALA A 143 9.07 2.31 -13.75
CA ALA A 143 9.34 3.18 -12.61
C ALA A 143 10.79 3.07 -12.13
N VAL A 144 11.32 4.19 -11.62
CA VAL A 144 12.63 4.25 -10.98
C VAL A 144 12.67 3.21 -9.84
N PRO A 145 13.76 2.43 -9.68
CA PRO A 145 13.82 1.41 -8.64
C PRO A 145 13.68 1.95 -7.21
N THR A 146 13.87 3.24 -6.96
CA THR A 146 13.71 3.81 -5.62
C THR A 146 12.23 4.14 -5.37
N PRO A 147 11.55 3.45 -4.44
CA PRO A 147 10.16 3.75 -4.15
C PRO A 147 10.02 5.10 -3.46
N ALA A 148 8.90 5.77 -3.72
CA ALA A 148 8.53 7.03 -3.12
C ALA A 148 7.21 6.90 -2.35
N ALA A 149 6.82 7.94 -1.60
CA ALA A 149 5.47 7.97 -1.04
C ALA A 149 4.44 7.94 -2.18
N PRO A 150 3.45 7.02 -2.15
CA PRO A 150 2.41 6.96 -3.16
C PRO A 150 1.60 8.27 -3.26
N PRO A 151 0.93 8.57 -4.38
CA PRO A 151 0.06 9.75 -4.46
C PRO A 151 -1.14 9.63 -3.51
N LEU A 152 -1.44 10.65 -2.71
CA LEU A 152 -2.54 10.62 -1.72
C LEU A 152 -3.92 10.29 -2.32
N VAL A 153 -4.12 10.64 -3.59
CA VAL A 153 -5.26 10.17 -4.38
C VAL A 153 -4.73 9.10 -5.32
N PRO A 154 -5.08 7.82 -5.10
CA PRO A 154 -4.64 6.75 -6.00
C PRO A 154 -5.10 7.02 -7.43
N PRO A 155 -4.30 6.64 -8.45
CA PRO A 155 -4.76 6.63 -9.83
C PRO A 155 -6.06 5.83 -9.95
N ALA A 156 -6.98 6.26 -10.82
CA ALA A 156 -8.26 5.58 -11.00
C ALA A 156 -8.15 4.28 -11.80
N ASP A 157 -7.05 4.09 -12.53
CA ASP A 157 -6.87 3.10 -13.57
C ASP A 157 -5.64 2.21 -13.35
N GLY A 158 -5.56 1.12 -14.13
CA GLY A 158 -4.43 0.20 -14.13
C GLY A 158 -4.37 -0.76 -12.92
N TRP A 159 -5.32 -0.67 -12.00
CA TRP A 159 -5.40 -1.57 -10.85
C TRP A 159 -5.90 -2.96 -11.25
N ARG A 160 -5.23 -3.98 -10.74
CA ARG A 160 -5.48 -5.38 -11.02
C ARG A 160 -5.45 -6.17 -9.73
N LEU A 161 -6.41 -7.07 -9.56
CA LEU A 161 -6.36 -8.08 -8.51
C LEU A 161 -5.13 -8.95 -8.73
N ARG A 162 -4.39 -9.18 -7.66
CA ARG A 162 -3.23 -10.05 -7.64
C ARG A 162 -3.37 -11.00 -6.47
N HIS A 163 -3.18 -12.29 -6.72
CA HIS A 163 -2.85 -13.20 -5.64
C HIS A 163 -1.35 -13.24 -5.44
N LEU A 164 -0.88 -13.02 -4.21
CA LEU A 164 0.50 -13.30 -3.89
C LEU A 164 0.66 -14.82 -3.88
N GLN A 165 1.49 -15.35 -4.77
CA GLN A 165 1.74 -16.78 -4.83
C GLN A 165 2.22 -17.28 -3.46
N PRO A 166 1.80 -18.47 -2.99
CA PRO A 166 2.38 -19.07 -1.80
C PRO A 166 3.90 -19.14 -1.91
N GLY A 167 4.61 -18.53 -0.96
CA GLY A 167 6.08 -18.40 -1.00
C GLY A 167 6.60 -17.11 -1.64
N ALA A 168 5.74 -16.23 -2.16
CA ALA A 168 6.13 -14.87 -2.56
C ALA A 168 6.57 -14.06 -1.33
N SER A 169 7.69 -13.34 -1.46
CA SER A 169 8.33 -12.63 -0.35
C SER A 169 7.46 -11.53 0.29
N LEU A 170 6.45 -11.05 -0.44
CA LEU A 170 5.65 -9.89 -0.03
C LEU A 170 4.52 -10.25 0.95
N ALA A 171 3.88 -11.42 0.82
CA ALA A 171 2.68 -11.73 1.60
C ALA A 171 2.94 -11.73 3.12
N PRO A 172 3.99 -12.41 3.61
CA PRO A 172 4.30 -12.40 5.04
C PRO A 172 4.66 -11.00 5.56
N VAL A 173 5.17 -10.12 4.69
CA VAL A 173 5.50 -8.73 5.04
C VAL A 173 4.23 -7.90 5.20
N LEU A 174 3.26 -8.02 4.28
CA LEU A 174 1.97 -7.32 4.40
C LEU A 174 1.19 -7.79 5.63
N ASP A 175 1.18 -9.10 5.88
CA ASP A 175 0.56 -9.70 7.06
C ASP A 175 1.23 -9.22 8.36
N LEU A 176 2.57 -9.12 8.36
CA LEU A 176 3.31 -8.52 9.47
C LEU A 176 2.85 -7.09 9.73
N LEU A 177 2.80 -6.22 8.72
CA LEU A 177 2.40 -4.82 8.89
C LEU A 177 0.99 -4.66 9.48
N LEU A 178 0.05 -5.50 9.03
CA LEU A 178 -1.32 -5.51 9.55
C LEU A 178 -1.39 -6.09 10.98
N SER A 179 -0.56 -7.10 11.31
CA SER A 179 -0.56 -7.74 12.63
C SER A 179 0.11 -6.91 13.74
N LEU A 180 0.78 -5.80 13.38
CA LEU A 180 1.31 -4.81 14.33
C LEU A 180 0.24 -4.03 15.09
N ALA A 181 -1.04 -4.24 14.81
CA ALA A 181 -2.15 -3.66 15.57
C ALA A 181 -3.10 -4.74 16.12
N ALA A 182 -3.70 -4.45 17.27
CA ALA A 182 -4.72 -5.28 17.91
C ALA A 182 -5.62 -4.44 18.81
N ASP A 183 -6.82 -4.96 19.06
CA ASP A 183 -7.85 -4.34 19.91
C ASP A 183 -7.60 -4.53 21.41
N ARG A 184 -6.72 -5.46 21.79
CA ARG A 184 -6.35 -5.78 23.16
C ARG A 184 -4.83 -5.90 23.33
N PRO A 185 -4.29 -5.57 24.53
CA PRO A 185 -2.87 -5.76 24.81
C PRO A 185 -2.47 -7.23 24.73
N ASP A 186 -1.22 -7.47 24.37
CA ASP A 186 -0.64 -8.82 24.44
C ASP A 186 -0.41 -9.23 25.91
N PRO A 187 -0.42 -10.52 26.25
CA PRO A 187 -0.21 -10.96 27.63
C PRO A 187 1.23 -10.67 28.11
N ALA A 188 1.41 -9.61 28.90
CA ALA A 188 2.72 -9.13 29.36
C ALA A 188 3.53 -10.19 30.12
N GLN A 189 2.87 -11.00 30.96
CA GLN A 189 3.52 -12.11 31.67
C GLN A 189 4.08 -13.15 30.69
N ALA A 190 3.33 -13.50 29.64
CA ALA A 190 3.80 -14.45 28.63
C ALA A 190 4.96 -13.91 27.80
N LEU A 191 5.03 -12.60 27.55
CA LEU A 191 6.18 -11.97 26.88
C LEU A 191 7.44 -12.03 27.75
N ARG A 192 7.30 -11.84 29.07
CA ARG A 192 8.41 -11.95 30.03
C ARG A 192 8.89 -13.39 30.18
N ASP A 193 7.96 -14.32 30.40
CA ASP A 193 8.27 -15.75 30.59
C ASP A 193 8.75 -16.41 29.29
N GLY A 194 8.26 -15.93 28.14
CA GLY A 194 8.63 -16.38 26.80
C GLY A 194 10.00 -15.91 26.30
N GLY A 195 10.86 -15.42 27.20
CA GLY A 195 12.23 -15.03 26.87
C GLY A 195 12.39 -13.61 26.32
N GLY A 196 11.43 -12.72 26.59
CA GLY A 196 11.56 -11.31 26.26
C GLY A 196 12.75 -10.67 26.96
N ARG A 197 13.51 -9.85 26.24
CA ARG A 197 14.73 -9.19 26.75
C ARG A 197 14.76 -7.71 26.42
N TRP A 198 15.23 -6.90 27.36
CA TRP A 198 15.75 -5.59 27.06
C TRP A 198 17.17 -5.74 26.51
N VAL A 199 17.49 -5.06 25.42
CA VAL A 199 18.76 -5.20 24.69
C VAL A 199 19.62 -3.96 24.82
N ALA A 200 19.05 -2.78 24.61
CA ALA A 200 19.77 -1.52 24.59
C ALA A 200 18.81 -0.33 24.70
N ARG A 201 19.36 0.85 24.98
CA ARG A 201 18.74 2.14 24.63
C ARG A 201 19.26 2.61 23.28
N ASP A 202 18.41 3.29 22.53
CA ASP A 202 18.74 3.90 21.25
C ASP A 202 18.03 5.26 21.14
N THR A 203 18.36 6.04 20.11
CA THR A 203 17.69 7.30 19.80
C THR A 203 17.22 7.29 18.36
N VAL A 204 15.94 7.59 18.15
CA VAL A 204 15.36 7.81 16.82
C VAL A 204 15.01 9.28 16.67
N ALA A 205 14.59 9.70 15.47
CA ALA A 205 14.20 11.10 15.22
C ALA A 205 13.11 11.63 16.18
N ALA A 206 12.29 10.74 16.75
CA ALA A 206 11.24 11.07 17.71
C ALA A 206 11.71 11.14 19.18
N GLY A 207 12.96 10.80 19.49
CA GLY A 207 13.52 10.81 20.85
C GLY A 207 14.10 9.46 21.30
N PRO A 208 14.35 9.30 22.62
CA PRO A 208 14.91 8.08 23.18
C PRO A 208 13.93 6.91 23.12
N VAL A 209 14.45 5.72 22.82
CA VAL A 209 13.69 4.47 22.74
C VAL A 209 14.44 3.33 23.40
N ASP A 210 13.70 2.35 23.89
CA ASP A 210 14.25 1.06 24.33
C ASP A 210 14.19 0.05 23.18
N VAL A 211 15.25 -0.73 23.04
CA VAL A 211 15.35 -1.86 22.11
C VAL A 211 15.00 -3.13 22.88
N LEU A 212 13.81 -3.65 22.61
CA LEU A 212 13.30 -4.87 23.23
C LEU A 212 13.33 -6.03 22.23
N GLN A 213 13.61 -7.23 22.70
CA GLN A 213 13.59 -8.46 21.93
C GLN A 213 12.45 -9.35 22.39
N ALA A 214 11.61 -9.81 21.46
CA ALA A 214 10.47 -10.68 21.75
C ALA A 214 9.97 -11.39 20.48
N PRO A 215 9.15 -12.44 20.58
CA PRO A 215 8.54 -13.10 19.42
C PRO A 215 7.73 -12.13 18.54
N LEU A 216 7.55 -12.46 17.26
CA LEU A 216 6.62 -11.74 16.38
C LEU A 216 5.17 -12.02 16.79
N PRO A 217 4.25 -11.06 16.60
CA PRO A 217 2.82 -11.31 16.76
C PRO A 217 2.38 -12.47 15.86
N GLY A 218 1.66 -13.45 16.42
CA GLY A 218 1.13 -14.59 15.67
C GLY A 218 2.14 -15.69 15.30
N GLY A 219 3.41 -15.58 15.72
CA GLY A 219 4.40 -16.64 15.57
C GLY A 219 4.37 -17.63 16.75
N ASN A 220 4.19 -18.92 16.47
CA ASN A 220 4.53 -19.96 17.44
C ASN A 220 6.05 -19.95 17.64
N ALA A 221 6.52 -19.86 18.88
CA ALA A 221 7.94 -19.96 19.19
C ALA A 221 8.49 -21.31 18.70
N PRO A 222 9.60 -21.37 17.97
CA PRO A 222 10.24 -22.64 17.67
C PRO A 222 10.77 -23.25 18.98
N ALA A 223 10.43 -24.51 19.22
CA ALA A 223 11.09 -25.34 20.21
C ALA A 223 12.59 -25.44 19.87
N THR A 224 13.40 -25.38 20.94
CA THR A 224 14.86 -25.54 21.01
C THR A 224 15.52 -26.41 19.94
N GLY A 225 16.64 -25.92 19.38
CA GLY A 225 17.76 -26.77 18.95
C GLY A 225 18.36 -26.50 17.58
N SER A 226 19.39 -25.64 17.50
CA SER A 226 20.65 -25.82 16.74
C SER A 226 21.38 -24.47 16.56
N PRO A 227 22.71 -24.40 16.76
CA PRO A 227 23.45 -23.15 16.67
C PRO A 227 23.73 -22.75 15.20
N PRO A 228 23.74 -21.44 14.87
CA PRO A 228 24.02 -20.97 13.52
C PRO A 228 25.54 -20.85 13.24
N PRO A 229 25.97 -20.97 11.96
CA PRO A 229 27.34 -20.69 11.55
C PRO A 229 27.63 -19.18 11.57
N THR A 230 28.86 -18.84 11.90
CA THR A 230 29.39 -17.47 12.02
C THR A 230 29.55 -16.79 10.66
N GLY A 231 29.00 -15.57 10.54
CA GLY A 231 29.17 -14.72 9.36
C GLY A 231 28.58 -13.32 9.55
N THR A 232 29.45 -12.31 9.49
CA THR A 232 29.22 -10.90 9.81
C THR A 232 28.31 -10.18 8.81
N SER A 233 27.24 -9.52 9.30
CA SER A 233 26.79 -8.15 8.93
C SER A 233 25.31 -7.90 9.34
N GLY A 234 25.11 -6.98 10.29
CA GLY A 234 23.85 -6.25 10.53
C GLY A 234 22.68 -6.96 11.25
N ALA A 235 22.68 -8.29 11.32
CA ALA A 235 21.70 -9.02 12.14
C ALA A 235 22.23 -9.19 13.56
N GLY A 236 21.41 -8.90 14.58
CA GLY A 236 21.72 -9.31 15.95
C GLY A 236 22.00 -10.82 15.99
N PRO A 237 22.94 -11.29 16.83
CA PRO A 237 23.49 -12.65 16.80
C PRO A 237 22.45 -13.78 16.92
N ASP A 238 21.22 -13.49 17.36
CA ASP A 238 20.29 -14.51 17.82
C ASP A 238 19.08 -14.72 16.88
N GLY A 239 18.96 -13.95 15.79
CA GLY A 239 17.84 -14.08 14.82
C GLY A 239 16.45 -13.69 15.35
N HIS A 240 16.33 -13.28 16.61
CA HIS A 240 15.08 -12.87 17.23
C HIS A 240 14.64 -11.45 16.81
N PRO A 241 13.32 -11.18 16.74
CA PRO A 241 12.79 -9.86 16.42
C PRO A 241 13.15 -8.82 17.49
N ARG A 242 13.46 -7.60 17.04
CA ARG A 242 13.77 -6.44 17.89
C ARG A 242 12.83 -5.28 17.60
N TYR A 243 12.34 -4.65 18.66
CA TYR A 243 11.36 -3.57 18.67
C TYR A 243 11.99 -2.33 19.31
N TRP A 244 11.92 -1.19 18.63
CA TRP A 244 12.31 0.10 19.19
C TRP A 244 11.05 0.82 19.67
N LEU A 245 10.86 0.87 20.99
CA LEU A 245 9.68 1.44 21.63
C LEU A 245 10.03 2.68 22.44
N ASP A 246 9.21 3.73 22.32
CA ASP A 246 9.28 4.84 23.26
C ASP A 246 8.56 4.51 24.58
N GLN A 247 8.56 5.48 25.50
CA GLN A 247 7.91 5.34 26.80
C GLN A 247 6.38 5.25 26.71
N ASP A 248 5.79 5.70 25.60
CA ASP A 248 4.35 5.66 25.32
C ASP A 248 3.93 4.38 24.58
N SER A 249 4.80 3.36 24.52
CA SER A 249 4.58 2.10 23.80
C SER A 249 4.45 2.24 22.28
N ARG A 250 4.89 3.35 21.66
CA ARG A 250 4.87 3.48 20.20
C ARG A 250 6.10 2.81 19.59
N LEU A 251 5.84 1.97 18.60
CA LEU A 251 6.85 1.34 17.74
C LEU A 251 7.42 2.33 16.72
N HIS A 252 8.73 2.53 16.74
CA HIS A 252 9.43 3.37 15.75
C HIS A 252 10.15 2.54 14.70
N LYS A 253 10.65 1.37 15.09
CA LYS A 253 11.38 0.45 14.22
C LYS A 253 11.17 -1.00 14.67
N LEU A 254 11.08 -1.91 13.71
CA LEU A 254 11.09 -3.36 13.91
C LEU A 254 12.14 -3.97 12.98
N VAL A 255 12.99 -4.83 13.53
CA VAL A 255 13.93 -5.65 12.74
C VAL A 255 13.61 -7.10 13.05
N ALA A 256 13.34 -7.89 12.02
CA ALA A 256 13.01 -9.30 12.15
C ALA A 256 13.56 -10.11 10.97
N ARG A 257 13.46 -11.43 11.06
CA ARG A 257 13.66 -12.35 9.94
C ARG A 257 12.38 -13.14 9.73
N LEU A 258 11.82 -13.09 8.54
CA LEU A 258 10.59 -13.78 8.19
C LEU A 258 10.90 -15.09 7.43
N PRO A 259 10.25 -16.22 7.78
CA PRO A 259 10.40 -17.48 7.05
C PRO A 259 10.06 -17.32 5.56
N GLY A 260 10.90 -17.86 4.68
CA GLY A 260 10.72 -17.76 3.22
C GLY A 260 10.98 -16.36 2.61
N VAL A 261 11.23 -15.34 3.44
CA VAL A 261 11.44 -13.95 2.99
C VAL A 261 12.85 -13.46 3.32
N GLY A 262 13.39 -13.79 4.49
CA GLY A 262 14.68 -13.31 4.96
C GLY A 262 14.57 -12.07 5.88
N PRO A 263 15.62 -11.24 6.00
CA PRO A 263 15.63 -10.09 6.90
C PRO A 263 14.63 -9.02 6.45
N VAL A 264 13.91 -8.45 7.41
CA VAL A 264 12.93 -7.39 7.23
C VAL A 264 13.19 -6.29 8.25
N THR A 265 13.31 -5.05 7.77
CA THR A 265 13.35 -3.85 8.61
C THR A 265 12.14 -2.99 8.30
N VAL A 266 11.34 -2.67 9.32
CA VAL A 266 10.19 -1.76 9.24
C VAL A 266 10.54 -0.52 10.03
N ILE A 267 10.32 0.66 9.44
CA ILE A 267 10.45 1.96 10.09
C ILE A 267 9.09 2.65 9.99
N LEU A 268 8.59 3.13 11.12
CA LEU A 268 7.30 3.83 11.20
C LEU A 268 7.51 5.32 11.39
N ASN A 269 6.97 6.13 10.47
CA ASN A 269 6.89 7.56 10.63
C ASN A 269 5.55 7.92 11.29
N ARG A 270 5.62 8.25 12.58
CA ARG A 270 4.45 8.58 13.41
C ARG A 270 3.86 9.95 13.11
N ALA A 271 4.54 10.85 12.41
CA ALA A 271 4.00 12.15 12.04
C ALA A 271 3.22 12.10 10.72
N ASP A 272 3.48 11.11 9.88
CA ASP A 272 2.89 10.97 8.55
C ASP A 272 1.62 10.09 8.61
N ARG A 273 0.44 10.74 8.69
CA ARG A 273 -0.85 10.05 8.92
C ARG A 273 -1.97 10.50 7.96
N PRO A 274 -1.78 10.42 6.63
CA PRO A 274 -2.80 10.86 5.69
C PRO A 274 -4.06 9.98 5.76
N THR A 275 -5.19 10.52 5.32
CA THR A 275 -6.40 9.72 5.11
C THR A 275 -6.27 8.93 3.82
N LEU A 276 -6.14 7.61 3.95
CA LEU A 276 -6.01 6.71 2.81
C LEU A 276 -7.36 6.53 2.10
N ARG A 277 -7.28 6.35 0.78
CA ARG A 277 -8.44 6.13 -0.09
C ARG A 277 -8.28 4.76 -0.74
N PRO A 278 -9.11 3.76 -0.40
CA PRO A 278 -9.17 2.53 -1.15
C PRO A 278 -9.53 2.82 -2.61
N VAL A 279 -8.92 2.10 -3.53
CA VAL A 279 -9.30 2.12 -4.94
C VAL A 279 -10.69 1.50 -5.13
N ASP A 280 -11.34 1.76 -6.25
CA ASP A 280 -12.70 1.28 -6.49
C ASP A 280 -12.80 -0.25 -6.44
N ALA A 281 -11.74 -0.97 -6.83
CA ALA A 281 -11.66 -2.44 -6.70
C ALA A 281 -11.73 -2.94 -5.24
N LEU A 282 -11.36 -2.11 -4.26
CA LEU A 282 -11.49 -2.36 -2.82
C LEU A 282 -12.76 -1.73 -2.23
N GLY A 283 -13.65 -1.20 -3.06
CA GLY A 283 -14.92 -0.60 -2.66
C GLY A 283 -14.90 0.93 -2.58
N GLY A 284 -13.80 1.56 -2.99
CA GLY A 284 -13.64 3.00 -3.13
C GLY A 284 -13.64 3.73 -1.79
N ARG A 285 -14.07 5.00 -1.81
CA ARG A 285 -14.11 5.84 -0.62
C ARG A 285 -14.97 5.19 0.48
N PRO A 286 -14.51 5.16 1.73
CA PRO A 286 -15.31 4.64 2.83
C PRO A 286 -16.51 5.57 3.09
N GLY A 287 -17.61 4.99 3.54
CA GLY A 287 -18.85 5.69 3.89
C GLY A 287 -19.38 5.24 5.25
N LEU A 288 -20.37 5.96 5.78
CA LEU A 288 -21.09 5.59 6.99
C LEU A 288 -22.45 5.02 6.58
N PRO A 289 -22.64 3.68 6.62
CA PRO A 289 -23.89 3.07 6.22
C PRO A 289 -25.06 3.59 7.07
N ARG A 290 -26.13 4.02 6.41
CA ARG A 290 -27.39 4.42 7.06
C ARG A 290 -28.61 3.96 6.27
N ALA A 291 -29.77 4.00 6.92
CA ALA A 291 -31.05 3.83 6.24
C ALA A 291 -31.23 4.91 5.16
N LEU A 292 -31.97 4.56 4.10
CA LEU A 292 -32.38 5.51 3.08
C LEU A 292 -33.41 6.48 3.67
N THR A 293 -33.32 7.74 3.26
CA THR A 293 -34.41 8.71 3.45
C THR A 293 -35.56 8.40 2.49
N ASP A 294 -36.75 8.94 2.73
CA ASP A 294 -37.91 8.76 1.85
C ASP A 294 -37.61 9.19 0.41
N ALA A 295 -36.92 10.31 0.22
CA ALA A 295 -36.52 10.81 -1.10
C ALA A 295 -35.53 9.90 -1.83
N GLU A 296 -34.61 9.25 -1.09
CA GLU A 296 -33.67 8.27 -1.65
C GLU A 296 -34.36 6.94 -1.97
N GLN A 297 -35.28 6.51 -1.11
CA GLN A 297 -36.10 5.31 -1.30
C GLN A 297 -37.00 5.44 -2.52
N ASP A 298 -37.66 6.60 -2.68
CA ASP A 298 -38.46 6.96 -3.83
C ASP A 298 -37.65 6.92 -5.13
N ARG A 299 -36.46 7.50 -5.09
CA ARG A 299 -35.53 7.52 -6.22
C ARG A 299 -35.11 6.10 -6.61
N LEU A 300 -34.73 5.28 -5.63
CA LEU A 300 -34.41 3.86 -5.84
C LEU A 300 -35.59 3.13 -6.48
N THR A 301 -36.81 3.34 -5.98
CA THR A 301 -38.04 2.71 -6.47
C THR A 301 -38.37 3.12 -7.91
N ARG A 302 -38.02 4.35 -8.33
CA ARG A 302 -38.21 4.85 -9.70
C ARG A 302 -37.14 4.40 -10.71
N VAL A 303 -35.99 3.89 -10.27
CA VAL A 303 -34.90 3.41 -11.16
C VAL A 303 -35.40 2.49 -12.28
N PRO A 304 -36.25 1.45 -12.06
CA PRO A 304 -36.69 0.57 -13.11
C PRO A 304 -37.42 1.28 -14.25
N ALA A 305 -38.34 2.19 -13.89
CA ALA A 305 -39.10 2.96 -14.86
C ALA A 305 -38.16 3.89 -15.64
N ARG A 306 -37.23 4.56 -14.96
CA ARG A 306 -36.23 5.43 -15.59
C ARG A 306 -35.36 4.67 -16.60
N LEU A 307 -34.86 3.49 -16.26
CA LEU A 307 -34.05 2.66 -17.15
C LEU A 307 -34.84 2.19 -18.37
N ARG A 308 -36.12 1.82 -18.21
CA ARG A 308 -36.99 1.45 -19.33
C ARG A 308 -37.24 2.63 -20.27
N THR A 309 -37.48 3.83 -19.73
CA THR A 309 -37.63 5.07 -20.53
C THR A 309 -36.34 5.43 -21.26
N GLN A 310 -35.17 5.21 -20.64
CA GLN A 310 -33.87 5.43 -21.29
C GLN A 310 -33.58 4.42 -22.42
N GLY A 311 -34.20 3.25 -22.40
CA GLY A 311 -34.07 2.21 -23.42
C GLY A 311 -32.78 1.38 -23.31
N GLY A 312 -31.63 2.03 -23.11
CA GLY A 312 -30.34 1.37 -22.97
C GLY A 312 -29.17 2.30 -22.63
N ALA A 313 -27.98 1.72 -22.53
CA ALA A 313 -26.73 2.44 -22.29
C ALA A 313 -25.55 1.75 -22.98
N ALA A 314 -24.55 2.55 -23.34
CA ALA A 314 -23.20 2.04 -23.52
C ALA A 314 -22.59 1.75 -22.15
N LEU A 315 -21.73 0.74 -22.07
CA LEU A 315 -21.09 0.36 -20.81
C LEU A 315 -19.60 0.09 -20.97
N THR A 316 -18.88 0.25 -19.87
CA THR A 316 -17.53 -0.27 -19.67
C THR A 316 -17.49 -1.16 -18.43
N LEU A 317 -16.61 -2.15 -18.46
CA LEU A 317 -16.48 -3.20 -17.44
C LEU A 317 -15.06 -3.17 -16.88
N THR A 318 -14.96 -3.18 -15.55
CA THR A 318 -13.72 -3.40 -14.80
C THR A 318 -14.01 -4.47 -13.76
N ALA A 319 -13.56 -5.70 -13.99
CA ALA A 319 -13.98 -6.84 -13.19
C ALA A 319 -12.78 -7.69 -12.74
N PRO A 320 -12.22 -7.43 -11.55
CA PRO A 320 -11.31 -8.35 -10.87
C PRO A 320 -12.09 -9.57 -10.38
N VAL A 321 -12.07 -10.66 -11.15
CA VAL A 321 -12.82 -11.89 -10.88
C VAL A 321 -11.85 -13.06 -10.70
N GLY A 322 -12.21 -14.07 -9.91
CA GLY A 322 -11.28 -15.18 -9.64
C GLY A 322 -9.97 -14.75 -8.96
N THR A 323 -8.92 -15.57 -9.03
CA THR A 323 -7.68 -15.32 -8.27
C THR A 323 -6.72 -14.34 -8.96
N ASP A 324 -6.63 -14.39 -10.28
CA ASP A 324 -5.78 -13.50 -11.10
C ASP A 324 -6.46 -13.03 -12.40
N THR A 325 -7.75 -13.33 -12.57
CA THR A 325 -8.49 -12.97 -13.80
C THR A 325 -8.97 -11.53 -13.72
N ASN A 326 -8.34 -10.67 -14.51
CA ASN A 326 -8.65 -9.25 -14.51
C ASN A 326 -9.34 -8.90 -15.81
N LEU A 327 -10.66 -8.74 -15.75
CA LEU A 327 -11.44 -8.46 -16.93
C LEU A 327 -11.57 -6.95 -17.16
N ARG A 328 -11.51 -6.59 -18.43
CA ARG A 328 -11.90 -5.28 -18.97
C ARG A 328 -12.92 -5.50 -20.06
N GLY A 329 -13.81 -4.55 -20.29
CA GLY A 329 -14.74 -4.72 -21.39
C GLY A 329 -15.48 -3.45 -21.76
N ALA A 330 -16.10 -3.51 -22.93
CA ALA A 330 -16.95 -2.46 -23.45
C ALA A 330 -18.13 -3.09 -24.19
N GLY A 331 -19.26 -2.38 -24.22
CA GLY A 331 -20.43 -2.90 -24.91
C GLY A 331 -21.68 -2.07 -24.69
N TRP A 332 -22.82 -2.76 -24.76
CA TRP A 332 -24.14 -2.18 -24.59
C TRP A 332 -25.05 -3.04 -23.71
N VAL A 333 -25.98 -2.37 -23.06
CA VAL A 333 -27.13 -2.97 -22.38
C VAL A 333 -28.40 -2.30 -22.88
N SER A 334 -29.38 -3.09 -23.30
CA SER A 334 -30.73 -2.64 -23.65
C SER A 334 -31.71 -3.19 -22.63
N TRP A 335 -32.38 -2.30 -21.92
CA TRP A 335 -33.42 -2.65 -20.96
C TRP A 335 -34.75 -2.94 -21.64
N THR A 336 -35.02 -2.32 -22.79
CA THR A 336 -36.21 -2.61 -23.61
C THR A 336 -36.15 -4.00 -24.25
N ALA A 337 -35.01 -4.37 -24.84
CA ALA A 337 -34.80 -5.69 -25.41
C ALA A 337 -34.30 -6.73 -24.38
N ARG A 338 -34.09 -6.32 -23.12
CA ARG A 338 -33.51 -7.13 -22.04
C ARG A 338 -32.25 -7.92 -22.48
N THR A 339 -31.41 -7.25 -23.26
CA THR A 339 -30.23 -7.86 -23.90
C THR A 339 -28.98 -7.04 -23.60
N ALA A 340 -27.87 -7.70 -23.31
CA ALA A 340 -26.56 -7.08 -23.21
C ALA A 340 -25.58 -7.74 -24.18
N TYR A 341 -24.66 -6.95 -24.75
CA TYR A 341 -23.63 -7.45 -25.65
C TYR A 341 -22.31 -6.72 -25.40
N LEU A 342 -21.27 -7.48 -25.06
CA LEU A 342 -19.98 -6.98 -24.60
C LEU A 342 -18.83 -7.68 -25.31
N ALA A 343 -17.75 -6.96 -25.56
CA ALA A 343 -16.42 -7.52 -25.78
C ALA A 343 -15.65 -7.42 -24.47
N VAL A 344 -15.08 -8.54 -24.02
CA VAL A 344 -14.35 -8.64 -22.75
C VAL A 344 -12.93 -9.12 -23.04
N ALA A 345 -11.94 -8.41 -22.51
CA ALA A 345 -10.55 -8.81 -22.49
C ALA A 345 -10.17 -9.33 -21.10
N ASP A 346 -9.42 -10.42 -21.05
CA ASP A 346 -8.65 -10.78 -19.87
C ASP A 346 -7.25 -10.18 -20.01
N LEU A 347 -6.81 -9.42 -19.01
CA LEU A 347 -5.47 -8.84 -19.00
C LEU A 347 -4.36 -9.90 -18.98
N GLY A 348 -4.65 -11.13 -18.54
CA GLY A 348 -3.73 -12.26 -18.62
C GLY A 348 -3.56 -12.83 -20.04
N VAL A 349 -4.49 -12.54 -20.96
CA VAL A 349 -4.48 -13.04 -22.35
C VAL A 349 -4.78 -11.88 -23.32
N PRO A 350 -3.85 -10.92 -23.47
CA PRO A 350 -4.14 -9.62 -24.11
C PRO A 350 -4.50 -9.71 -25.59
N GLU A 351 -4.15 -10.80 -26.28
CA GLU A 351 -4.42 -11.01 -27.70
C GLU A 351 -5.82 -11.56 -28.01
N ARG A 352 -6.58 -11.95 -26.97
CA ARG A 352 -7.91 -12.54 -27.12
C ARG A 352 -9.00 -11.69 -26.49
N ARG A 353 -10.21 -11.82 -27.04
CA ARG A 353 -11.43 -11.24 -26.50
C ARG A 353 -12.50 -12.31 -26.45
N THR A 354 -13.30 -12.28 -25.39
CA THR A 354 -14.54 -13.05 -25.29
C THR A 354 -15.70 -12.10 -25.58
N LEU A 355 -16.43 -12.38 -26.65
CA LEU A 355 -17.70 -11.74 -26.90
C LEU A 355 -18.77 -12.41 -26.03
N VAL A 356 -19.48 -11.62 -25.24
CA VAL A 356 -20.52 -12.09 -24.31
C VAL A 356 -21.84 -11.44 -24.70
N ARG A 357 -22.82 -12.25 -25.07
CA ARG A 357 -24.20 -11.82 -25.28
C ARG A 357 -25.08 -12.45 -24.23
N ARG A 358 -25.90 -11.65 -23.56
CA ARG A 358 -26.89 -12.11 -22.58
C ARG A 358 -28.26 -11.62 -22.96
N ASP A 359 -29.24 -12.50 -22.96
CA ASP A 359 -30.65 -12.15 -23.13
C ASP A 359 -31.52 -12.98 -22.17
N THR A 360 -32.83 -13.05 -22.44
CA THR A 360 -33.78 -13.84 -21.66
C THR A 360 -33.63 -15.35 -21.85
N ALA A 361 -33.01 -15.80 -22.94
CA ALA A 361 -32.79 -17.22 -23.22
C ALA A 361 -31.52 -17.75 -22.56
N GLY A 362 -30.52 -16.90 -22.34
CA GLY A 362 -29.32 -17.29 -21.59
C GLY A 362 -28.12 -16.40 -21.84
N VAL A 363 -26.93 -16.97 -21.67
CA VAL A 363 -25.65 -16.33 -22.00
C VAL A 363 -25.01 -17.10 -23.15
N ALA A 364 -24.59 -16.39 -24.19
CA ALA A 364 -23.83 -16.94 -25.32
C ALA A 364 -22.44 -16.30 -25.35
N ARG A 365 -21.40 -17.10 -25.59
CA ARG A 365 -20.01 -16.65 -25.61
C ARG A 365 -19.25 -17.17 -26.82
N VAL A 366 -18.33 -16.36 -27.35
CA VAL A 366 -17.35 -16.81 -28.34
C VAL A 366 -16.02 -16.11 -28.08
N ASP A 367 -14.91 -16.86 -28.19
CA ASP A 367 -13.56 -16.32 -28.05
C ASP A 367 -12.98 -16.06 -29.44
N LEU A 368 -12.44 -14.86 -29.64
CA LEU A 368 -11.91 -14.41 -30.91
C LEU A 368 -10.58 -13.67 -30.71
N PRO A 369 -9.74 -13.57 -31.77
CA PRO A 369 -8.63 -12.62 -31.79
C PRO A 369 -9.11 -11.20 -31.55
N ALA A 370 -8.29 -10.37 -30.87
CA ALA A 370 -8.67 -9.00 -30.53
C ALA A 370 -9.11 -8.16 -31.74
N SER A 371 -8.43 -8.30 -32.88
CA SER A 371 -8.76 -7.62 -34.14
C SER A 371 -10.16 -7.96 -34.67
N ALA A 372 -10.63 -9.20 -34.45
CA ALA A 372 -11.94 -9.68 -34.91
C ALA A 372 -13.09 -9.37 -33.92
N ALA A 373 -12.77 -8.88 -32.72
CA ALA A 373 -13.70 -8.69 -31.62
C ALA A 373 -13.87 -7.21 -31.23
N GLY A 374 -13.70 -6.30 -32.19
CA GLY A 374 -13.86 -4.86 -31.99
C GLY A 374 -12.55 -4.09 -31.76
N GLY A 375 -11.41 -4.79 -31.70
CA GLY A 375 -10.09 -4.17 -31.54
C GLY A 375 -9.86 -3.59 -30.14
N GLY A 376 -9.00 -2.57 -30.09
CA GLY A 376 -8.55 -1.94 -28.85
C GLY A 376 -7.54 -2.77 -28.07
N THR A 377 -6.94 -2.15 -27.05
CA THR A 377 -5.99 -2.83 -26.14
C THR A 377 -6.73 -3.71 -25.13
N ALA A 378 -6.01 -4.55 -24.39
CA ALA A 378 -6.62 -5.34 -23.32
C ALA A 378 -7.14 -4.45 -22.17
N GLU A 379 -6.48 -3.32 -21.88
CA GLU A 379 -6.92 -2.37 -20.84
C GLU A 379 -8.13 -1.55 -21.26
N THR A 380 -8.22 -1.19 -22.54
CA THR A 380 -9.37 -0.46 -23.12
C THR A 380 -9.90 -1.21 -24.34
N PRO A 381 -10.66 -2.31 -24.16
CA PRO A 381 -11.22 -3.06 -25.26
C PRO A 381 -12.19 -2.22 -26.09
N GLY A 382 -12.20 -2.44 -27.41
CA GLY A 382 -13.22 -1.88 -28.28
C GLY A 382 -14.60 -2.45 -27.99
N ARG A 383 -15.64 -1.81 -28.53
CA ARG A 383 -17.01 -2.34 -28.46
C ARG A 383 -17.14 -3.55 -29.38
N PRO A 384 -18.02 -4.52 -29.06
CA PRO A 384 -18.15 -5.71 -29.88
C PRO A 384 -18.71 -5.36 -31.27
N PRO A 385 -18.31 -6.10 -32.32
CA PRO A 385 -18.71 -5.82 -33.70
C PRO A 385 -20.21 -6.02 -33.91
N LEU A 386 -20.80 -5.26 -34.84
CA LEU A 386 -22.19 -5.37 -35.23
C LEU A 386 -22.28 -5.61 -36.74
N PRO A 387 -22.99 -6.65 -37.21
CA PRO A 387 -23.68 -7.68 -36.44
C PRO A 387 -22.71 -8.63 -35.68
N PRO A 388 -23.21 -9.45 -34.71
CA PRO A 388 -22.39 -10.46 -34.07
C PRO A 388 -21.75 -11.41 -35.09
N PRO A 389 -20.46 -11.74 -34.97
CA PRO A 389 -19.76 -12.53 -35.96
C PRO A 389 -20.28 -13.97 -35.98
N ALA A 390 -20.20 -14.60 -37.16
CA ALA A 390 -20.35 -16.05 -37.27
C ALA A 390 -19.23 -16.74 -36.47
N GLY A 391 -19.54 -17.87 -35.85
CA GLY A 391 -18.56 -18.61 -35.07
C GLY A 391 -19.19 -19.62 -34.12
N PRO A 392 -18.37 -20.39 -33.39
CA PRO A 392 -18.83 -21.42 -32.47
C PRO A 392 -19.33 -20.81 -31.16
N TRP A 393 -20.45 -20.10 -31.20
CA TRP A 393 -21.09 -19.54 -30.01
C TRP A 393 -21.49 -20.66 -29.05
N ARG A 394 -20.97 -20.59 -27.82
CA ARG A 394 -21.25 -21.53 -26.75
C ARG A 394 -22.31 -20.95 -25.82
N SER A 395 -23.37 -21.70 -25.59
CA SER A 395 -24.39 -21.37 -24.61
C SER A 395 -23.94 -21.75 -23.21
N ALA A 396 -24.16 -20.85 -22.24
CA ALA A 396 -23.88 -21.05 -20.83
C ALA A 396 -25.13 -20.71 -20.01
N ARG A 397 -25.29 -21.37 -18.87
CA ARG A 397 -26.36 -21.06 -17.93
C ARG A 397 -26.10 -19.68 -17.30
N PRO A 398 -27.13 -18.83 -17.17
CA PRO A 398 -27.00 -17.58 -16.43
C PRO A 398 -26.54 -17.79 -14.98
N GLY A 399 -25.66 -16.91 -14.50
CA GLY A 399 -25.33 -16.79 -13.07
C GLY A 399 -24.29 -17.78 -12.54
N THR A 400 -23.54 -18.46 -13.42
CA THR A 400 -22.46 -19.38 -13.03
C THR A 400 -21.15 -18.69 -12.67
N ASP A 401 -20.98 -17.43 -13.07
CA ASP A 401 -19.76 -16.64 -12.87
C ASP A 401 -20.09 -15.18 -12.53
N ASP A 402 -19.14 -14.50 -11.87
CA ASP A 402 -19.29 -13.11 -11.40
C ASP A 402 -19.64 -12.13 -12.53
N LEU A 403 -19.09 -12.34 -13.73
CA LEU A 403 -19.42 -11.53 -14.91
C LEU A 403 -20.89 -11.69 -15.31
N SER A 404 -21.39 -12.94 -15.36
CA SER A 404 -22.78 -13.25 -15.68
C SER A 404 -23.74 -12.70 -14.62
N LEU A 405 -23.34 -12.74 -13.36
CA LEU A 405 -24.10 -12.15 -12.25
C LEU A 405 -24.16 -10.63 -12.37
N LEU A 406 -23.03 -9.97 -12.65
CA LEU A 406 -22.95 -8.52 -12.80
C LEU A 406 -23.78 -8.02 -14.00
N VAL A 407 -23.60 -8.62 -15.17
CA VAL A 407 -24.39 -8.27 -16.38
C VAL A 407 -25.87 -8.63 -16.19
N GLY A 408 -26.16 -9.74 -15.51
CA GLY A 408 -27.51 -10.13 -15.14
C GLY A 408 -28.17 -9.11 -14.21
N ALA A 409 -27.45 -8.61 -13.22
CA ALA A 409 -27.91 -7.59 -12.30
C ALA A 409 -28.17 -6.25 -13.02
N ALA A 410 -27.34 -5.87 -13.98
CA ALA A 410 -27.55 -4.68 -14.81
C ALA A 410 -28.83 -4.77 -15.66
N LEU A 411 -29.13 -5.94 -16.22
CA LEU A 411 -30.39 -6.19 -16.93
C LEU A 411 -31.59 -6.22 -15.97
N ALA A 412 -31.44 -6.84 -14.81
CA ALA A 412 -32.47 -6.94 -13.78
C ALA A 412 -32.76 -5.60 -13.08
N ALA A 413 -31.85 -4.62 -13.16
CA ALA A 413 -32.05 -3.29 -12.57
C ALA A 413 -33.30 -2.57 -13.11
N ALA A 414 -33.72 -2.89 -14.34
CA ALA A 414 -34.96 -2.42 -14.96
C ALA A 414 -36.23 -3.22 -14.59
N GLY A 415 -36.08 -4.27 -13.77
CA GLY A 415 -37.16 -5.12 -13.26
C GLY A 415 -37.86 -4.57 -12.01
N PRO A 416 -38.85 -5.30 -11.47
CA PRO A 416 -39.65 -4.84 -10.33
C PRO A 416 -38.81 -4.54 -9.08
N ALA A 417 -39.10 -3.41 -8.42
CA ALA A 417 -38.36 -2.97 -7.23
C ALA A 417 -38.41 -3.96 -6.06
N GLY A 418 -39.46 -4.79 -5.96
CA GLY A 418 -39.61 -5.80 -4.90
C GLY A 418 -38.56 -6.92 -4.92
N GLN A 419 -37.75 -7.02 -5.98
CA GLN A 419 -36.59 -7.92 -6.03
C GLN A 419 -35.34 -7.36 -5.35
N ARG A 420 -35.39 -6.11 -4.87
CA ARG A 420 -34.29 -5.45 -4.19
C ARG A 420 -34.45 -5.70 -2.70
N GLY A 421 -33.56 -6.50 -2.12
CA GLY A 421 -33.54 -6.74 -0.67
C GLY A 421 -33.23 -5.47 0.12
N THR A 422 -32.87 -5.62 1.39
CA THR A 422 -32.60 -4.48 2.28
C THR A 422 -31.55 -3.55 1.67
N ALA A 423 -31.92 -2.28 1.53
CA ALA A 423 -31.11 -1.24 0.91
C ALA A 423 -30.53 -0.29 1.98
N THR A 424 -29.25 0.02 1.87
CA THR A 424 -28.57 0.96 2.77
C THR A 424 -27.78 1.97 1.95
N ARG A 425 -27.83 3.23 2.35
CA ARG A 425 -26.97 4.24 1.75
C ARG A 425 -25.59 4.17 2.38
N ILE A 426 -24.56 4.03 1.57
CA ILE A 426 -23.16 3.97 2.03
C ILE A 426 -22.56 5.37 2.10
N ARG A 427 -22.66 6.13 1.00
CA ARG A 427 -22.05 7.46 0.87
C ARG A 427 -22.64 8.26 -0.29
N GLU A 428 -22.30 9.54 -0.31
CA GLU A 428 -22.28 10.33 -1.55
C GLU A 428 -20.94 10.13 -2.25
N ASP A 429 -20.94 10.09 -3.58
CA ASP A 429 -19.72 10.01 -4.38
C ASP A 429 -19.86 10.78 -5.71
N VAL A 430 -18.83 10.72 -6.54
CA VAL A 430 -18.81 11.35 -7.87
C VAL A 430 -18.53 10.30 -8.94
N ALA A 431 -19.44 10.20 -9.92
CA ALA A 431 -19.23 9.40 -11.14
C ALA A 431 -19.40 10.29 -12.38
N ALA A 432 -18.43 10.27 -13.29
CA ALA A 432 -18.44 11.10 -14.50
C ALA A 432 -18.76 12.60 -14.23
N ARG A 433 -18.15 13.17 -13.18
CA ARG A 433 -18.36 14.56 -12.69
C ARG A 433 -19.79 14.86 -12.18
N ARG A 434 -20.58 13.84 -11.86
CA ARG A 434 -21.92 13.98 -11.29
C ARG A 434 -21.96 13.40 -9.88
N THR A 435 -22.66 14.09 -9.00
CA THR A 435 -22.94 13.61 -7.64
C THR A 435 -23.92 12.44 -7.69
N VAL A 436 -23.56 11.35 -7.04
CA VAL A 436 -24.37 10.14 -6.97
C VAL A 436 -24.46 9.63 -5.54
N ASP A 437 -25.57 8.98 -5.21
CA ASP A 437 -25.71 8.21 -3.99
C ASP A 437 -25.30 6.76 -4.25
N VAL A 438 -24.40 6.24 -3.42
CA VAL A 438 -24.00 4.82 -3.44
C VAL A 438 -24.89 4.06 -2.48
N VAL A 439 -25.77 3.24 -3.02
CA VAL A 439 -26.75 2.42 -2.29
C VAL A 439 -26.35 0.96 -2.39
N GLU A 440 -26.09 0.31 -1.26
CA GLU A 440 -25.82 -1.12 -1.17
C GLU A 440 -27.12 -1.89 -0.99
N LEU A 441 -27.26 -2.97 -1.74
CA LEU A 441 -28.39 -3.88 -1.79
C LEU A 441 -27.89 -5.28 -1.43
N ARG A 442 -28.56 -5.94 -0.50
CA ARG A 442 -28.33 -7.37 -0.26
C ARG A 442 -29.25 -8.20 -1.14
N THR A 443 -28.66 -9.06 -1.96
CA THR A 443 -29.38 -9.95 -2.88
C THR A 443 -29.08 -11.41 -2.55
N ALA A 444 -29.84 -12.34 -3.10
CA ALA A 444 -29.55 -13.78 -3.01
C ALA A 444 -28.18 -14.16 -3.57
N HIS A 445 -27.61 -13.33 -4.45
CA HIS A 445 -26.33 -13.58 -5.14
C HIS A 445 -25.17 -12.74 -4.59
N GLY A 446 -25.35 -12.07 -3.45
CA GLY A 446 -24.31 -11.27 -2.80
C GLY A 446 -24.66 -9.79 -2.66
N ARG A 447 -23.62 -8.98 -2.44
CA ARG A 447 -23.76 -7.53 -2.22
C ARG A 447 -23.60 -6.79 -3.55
N LEU A 448 -24.57 -5.93 -3.83
CA LEU A 448 -24.64 -5.12 -5.03
C LEU A 448 -24.67 -3.65 -4.65
N ARG A 449 -23.98 -2.77 -5.38
CA ARG A 449 -24.05 -1.33 -5.18
C ARG A 449 -24.57 -0.62 -6.40
N TYR A 450 -25.53 0.26 -6.20
CA TYR A 450 -26.06 1.15 -7.23
C TYR A 450 -25.53 2.54 -6.99
N TRP A 451 -24.97 3.15 -8.03
CA TRP A 451 -24.56 4.54 -8.04
C TRP A 451 -25.64 5.32 -8.77
N ILE A 452 -26.49 6.00 -8.00
CA ILE A 452 -27.72 6.63 -8.49
C ILE A 452 -27.57 8.15 -8.47
N ASP A 453 -27.77 8.79 -9.62
CA ASP A 453 -27.68 10.24 -9.79
C ASP A 453 -28.88 10.97 -9.13
N ARG A 454 -28.66 12.26 -8.83
CA ARG A 454 -29.63 13.39 -8.91
C ARG A 454 -31.01 13.10 -9.48
N ASP A 455 -31.01 12.65 -10.72
CA ASP A 455 -32.19 12.49 -11.57
C ASP A 455 -32.77 11.06 -11.55
N GLY A 456 -32.23 10.17 -10.71
CA GLY A 456 -32.60 8.76 -10.63
C GLY A 456 -31.98 7.87 -11.71
N SER A 457 -31.07 8.39 -12.53
CA SER A 457 -30.32 7.58 -13.50
C SER A 457 -29.27 6.71 -12.80
N LEU A 458 -29.13 5.47 -13.25
CA LEU A 458 -28.06 4.57 -12.80
C LEU A 458 -26.78 4.85 -13.59
N ARG A 459 -25.68 5.15 -12.89
CA ARG A 459 -24.38 5.50 -13.50
C ARG A 459 -23.34 4.41 -13.40
N ARG A 460 -23.39 3.62 -12.32
CA ARG A 460 -22.50 2.50 -12.09
C ARG A 460 -23.23 1.44 -11.28
N LEU A 461 -22.89 0.19 -11.55
CA LEU A 461 -23.33 -0.97 -10.78
C LEU A 461 -22.09 -1.76 -10.37
N GLU A 462 -21.99 -2.09 -9.09
CA GLU A 462 -20.86 -2.85 -8.56
C GLU A 462 -21.33 -4.15 -7.91
N LEU A 463 -20.61 -5.24 -8.14
CA LEU A 463 -20.85 -6.54 -7.51
C LEU A 463 -19.63 -6.93 -6.70
N ARG A 464 -19.85 -7.35 -5.45
CA ARG A 464 -18.78 -7.96 -4.65
C ARG A 464 -18.48 -9.35 -5.19
N THR A 465 -17.25 -9.56 -5.66
CA THR A 465 -16.79 -10.81 -6.26
C THR A 465 -16.41 -11.83 -5.19
N ALA A 466 -16.27 -13.11 -5.57
CA ALA A 466 -15.88 -14.17 -4.64
C ALA A 466 -14.56 -13.90 -3.87
N PRO A 467 -13.50 -13.35 -4.49
CA PRO A 467 -12.28 -12.94 -3.78
C PRO A 467 -12.48 -11.79 -2.78
N GLY A 468 -13.62 -11.11 -2.80
CA GLY A 468 -13.93 -9.99 -1.91
C GLY A 468 -13.68 -8.60 -2.50
N ALA A 469 -13.19 -8.52 -3.75
CA ALA A 469 -13.05 -7.28 -4.52
C ALA A 469 -14.41 -6.80 -5.08
N TRP A 470 -14.42 -5.65 -5.76
CA TRP A 470 -15.59 -5.09 -6.42
C TRP A 470 -15.41 -5.04 -7.93
N ALA A 471 -16.26 -5.79 -8.65
CA ALA A 471 -16.41 -5.68 -10.09
C ALA A 471 -17.39 -4.57 -10.42
N GLN A 472 -17.10 -3.79 -11.46
CA GLN A 472 -17.79 -2.56 -11.81
C GLN A 472 -18.29 -2.61 -13.24
N LEU A 473 -19.49 -2.07 -13.43
CA LEU A 473 -20.08 -1.80 -14.72
C LEU A 473 -20.51 -0.33 -14.75
N ASP A 474 -19.75 0.47 -15.48
CA ASP A 474 -20.03 1.88 -15.70
C ASP A 474 -21.04 2.03 -16.84
N LEU A 475 -22.09 2.80 -16.61
CA LEU A 475 -23.21 2.99 -17.52
C LEU A 475 -23.23 4.43 -18.02
N ASN A 476 -23.10 4.57 -19.34
CA ASN A 476 -23.28 5.83 -20.03
C ASN A 476 -24.57 5.78 -20.89
N PRO A 477 -25.68 6.40 -20.44
CA PRO A 477 -26.91 6.44 -21.21
C PRO A 477 -26.67 6.97 -22.62
N ALA A 478 -27.04 6.17 -23.60
CA ALA A 478 -26.81 6.45 -25.01
C ALA A 478 -27.78 5.63 -25.86
N SER A 479 -27.99 6.03 -27.10
CA SER A 479 -28.71 5.21 -28.07
C SER A 479 -28.01 3.87 -28.24
N VAL A 480 -28.72 2.78 -27.96
CA VAL A 480 -28.19 1.41 -28.13
C VAL A 480 -28.54 0.91 -29.53
N PRO A 481 -27.54 0.45 -30.32
CA PRO A 481 -27.81 -0.12 -31.62
C PRO A 481 -28.65 -1.39 -31.50
N ARG A 482 -29.33 -1.79 -32.59
CA ARG A 482 -30.08 -3.05 -32.60
C ARG A 482 -29.14 -4.23 -32.37
N LEU A 483 -29.29 -4.90 -31.24
CA LEU A 483 -28.49 -6.06 -30.86
C LEU A 483 -29.10 -7.34 -31.45
N ALA A 484 -28.66 -7.72 -32.65
CA ALA A 484 -29.12 -8.93 -33.31
C ALA A 484 -28.87 -10.20 -32.46
N PRO A 485 -29.62 -11.30 -32.68
CA PRO A 485 -29.35 -12.58 -32.03
C PRO A 485 -27.95 -13.09 -32.37
N ALA A 486 -27.35 -13.86 -31.46
CA ALA A 486 -26.16 -14.62 -31.81
C ALA A 486 -26.55 -15.69 -32.86
N PRO A 487 -25.71 -15.93 -33.88
CA PRO A 487 -25.91 -17.04 -34.81
C PRO A 487 -26.01 -18.36 -34.04
N ARG A 488 -27.08 -19.14 -34.28
CA ARG A 488 -27.20 -20.49 -33.72
C ARG A 488 -26.35 -21.45 -34.54
N PRO A 489 -25.66 -22.42 -33.92
CA PRO A 489 -25.08 -23.52 -34.67
C PRO A 489 -26.18 -24.25 -35.44
N PRO A 490 -25.90 -24.76 -36.65
CA PRO A 490 -26.88 -25.56 -37.39
C PRO A 490 -27.29 -26.75 -36.53
N ALA A 491 -28.60 -27.04 -36.50
CA ALA A 491 -29.09 -28.24 -35.83
C ALA A 491 -28.48 -29.45 -36.55
N THR A 492 -27.69 -30.25 -35.82
CA THR A 492 -27.30 -31.58 -36.28
C THR A 492 -28.57 -32.42 -36.33
N THR A 493 -29.07 -32.63 -37.56
CA THR A 493 -30.12 -33.59 -37.90
C THR A 493 -29.61 -35.01 -37.85
#